data_AF-A0A7Y0Q0M1-F1
#
_entry.id   AF-A0A7Y0Q0M1-F1
#
_cell.length_a   1.000
_cell.length_b   1.000
_cell.length_c   1.000
_cell.angle_alpha   90.00
_cell.angle_beta   90.00
_cell.angle_gamma   90.00
#
_symmetry.space_group_name_H-M   'P 1'
#
loop_
_entity.id
_entity.type
_entity.pdbx_description
1 polymer ?
#
loop_
_entity_poly.entity_id
_entity_poly.type
_entity_poly.pdbx_seq_one_letter_code
_entity_poly.pdbx_strand_id
1 'polypeptide(L)'
;MNQSTLAKRISLLRIAFGIIWGIDATLKWAPAFQKSYLSQVYAAAQGQPAWLAWLFHSAESVIRLDPRFFAIATAVVESLTALGLLLGFARRAGYIAGLVFSLMVWALAEGFGGPYTAGATDIGTGIIYAVVFAALYGLDRAVGPSPWSLDAVIARRWRRWEEVSEPSAARHSEQA
;
A
#
# COMPACT_ATOMS: atom_id res chain seq x y z
N MET A 1 4.35 -11.19 27.45
CA MET A 1 3.13 -11.11 26.60
C MET A 1 3.03 -12.40 25.79
N ASN A 2 1.87 -13.06 25.74
CA ASN A 2 1.72 -14.32 25.00
C ASN A 2 1.74 -14.08 23.48
N GLN A 3 2.48 -14.89 22.72
CA GLN A 3 2.59 -14.78 21.24
C GLN A 3 1.23 -14.79 20.54
N SER A 4 0.26 -15.57 21.06
CA SER A 4 -1.10 -15.63 20.53
C SER A 4 -1.86 -14.29 20.64
N THR A 5 -1.61 -13.54 21.71
CA THR A 5 -2.24 -12.23 21.94
C THR A 5 -1.65 -11.18 21.02
N LEU A 6 -0.34 -11.23 20.77
CA LEU A 6 0.34 -10.33 19.86
C LEU A 6 -0.10 -10.56 18.40
N ALA A 7 -0.16 -11.81 17.95
CA ALA A 7 -0.66 -12.15 16.61
C ALA A 7 -2.10 -11.65 16.39
N LYS A 8 -2.97 -11.77 17.41
CA LYS A 8 -4.34 -11.23 17.36
C LYS A 8 -4.34 -9.70 17.21
N ARG A 9 -3.49 -8.99 17.95
CA ARG A 9 -3.38 -7.53 17.86
C ARG A 9 -2.90 -7.07 16.48
N ILE A 10 -1.92 -7.75 15.90
CA ILE A 10 -1.42 -7.44 14.55
C ILE A 10 -2.52 -7.67 13.51
N SER A 11 -3.27 -8.77 13.61
CA SER A 11 -4.43 -9.00 12.72
C SER A 11 -5.50 -7.91 12.86
N LEU A 12 -5.76 -7.42 14.08
CA LEU A 12 -6.69 -6.30 14.28
C LEU A 12 -6.18 -5.00 13.64
N LEU A 13 -4.88 -4.69 13.78
CA LEU A 13 -4.27 -3.53 13.11
C LEU A 13 -4.38 -3.63 11.59
N ARG A 14 -4.09 -4.81 11.02
CA ARG A 14 -4.22 -5.08 9.59
C ARG A 14 -5.66 -4.88 9.11
N ILE A 15 -6.64 -5.40 9.85
CA ILE A 15 -8.06 -5.25 9.51
C ILE A 15 -8.50 -3.78 9.61
N ALA A 16 -8.12 -3.08 10.68
CA ALA A 16 -8.43 -1.66 10.85
C ALA A 16 -7.86 -0.83 9.70
N PHE A 17 -6.61 -1.10 9.32
CA PHE A 17 -5.99 -0.47 8.16
C PHE A 17 -6.69 -0.84 6.84
N GLY A 18 -7.11 -2.10 6.67
CA GLY A 18 -7.92 -2.54 5.55
C GLY A 18 -9.27 -1.84 5.44
N ILE A 19 -9.91 -1.48 6.56
CA ILE A 19 -11.14 -0.68 6.58
C ILE A 19 -10.86 0.74 6.08
N ILE A 20 -9.80 1.39 6.58
CA ILE A 20 -9.39 2.73 6.13
C ILE A 20 -9.14 2.71 4.62
N TRP A 21 -8.40 1.69 4.14
CA TRP A 21 -8.13 1.50 2.72
C TRP A 21 -9.42 1.27 1.91
N GLY A 22 -10.37 0.50 2.45
CA GLY A 22 -11.66 0.27 1.79
C GLY A 22 -12.50 1.54 1.62
N ILE A 23 -12.43 2.46 2.60
CA ILE A 23 -13.04 3.79 2.50
C ILE A 23 -12.36 4.59 1.39
N ASP A 24 -11.02 4.65 1.37
CA ASP A 24 -10.26 5.36 0.33
C ASP A 24 -10.58 4.81 -1.08
N ALA A 25 -10.55 3.48 -1.24
CA ALA A 25 -10.90 2.81 -2.48
C ALA A 25 -12.31 3.18 -2.96
N THR A 26 -13.28 3.28 -2.05
CA THR A 26 -14.66 3.71 -2.37
C THR A 26 -14.68 5.13 -2.94
N LEU A 27 -13.83 6.03 -2.43
CA LEU A 27 -13.71 7.39 -2.95
C LEU A 27 -13.11 7.43 -4.37
N LYS A 28 -12.21 6.50 -4.72
CA LYS A 28 -11.65 6.44 -6.10
C LYS A 28 -12.66 6.02 -7.15
N TRP A 29 -13.71 5.30 -6.76
CA TRP A 29 -14.82 4.98 -7.65
C TRP A 29 -15.74 6.18 -7.91
N ALA A 30 -15.60 7.28 -7.16
CA ALA A 30 -16.41 8.48 -7.37
C ALA A 30 -16.10 9.13 -8.73
N PRO A 31 -17.12 9.60 -9.48
CA PRO A 31 -16.91 10.29 -10.74
C PRO A 31 -16.02 11.54 -10.63
N ALA A 32 -16.03 12.21 -9.47
CA ALA A 32 -15.22 13.38 -9.21
C ALA A 32 -13.72 13.06 -9.31
N PHE A 33 -13.27 11.98 -8.66
CA PHE A 33 -11.88 11.53 -8.71
C PHE A 33 -11.44 11.17 -10.13
N GLN A 34 -12.27 10.41 -10.86
CA GLN A 34 -11.92 9.97 -12.21
C GLN A 34 -11.80 11.14 -13.19
N LYS A 35 -12.65 12.17 -13.05
CA LYS A 35 -12.59 13.38 -13.89
C LYS A 35 -11.40 14.27 -13.55
N SER A 36 -10.98 14.31 -12.28
CA SER A 36 -9.88 15.16 -11.80
C SER A 36 -8.53 14.45 -11.73
N TYR A 37 -8.44 13.18 -12.15
CA TYR A 37 -7.22 12.37 -12.00
C TYR A 37 -5.99 13.03 -12.61
N LEU A 38 -6.08 13.40 -13.90
CA LEU A 38 -4.97 14.04 -14.59
C LEU A 38 -4.65 15.43 -13.99
N SER A 39 -5.66 16.21 -13.59
CA SER A 39 -5.44 17.52 -12.98
C SER A 39 -4.75 17.42 -11.62
N GLN A 40 -4.99 16.36 -10.84
CA GLN A 40 -4.27 16.12 -9.58
C GLN A 40 -2.78 15.87 -9.83
N VAL A 41 -2.44 15.06 -10.83
CA VAL A 41 -1.04 14.81 -11.22
C VAL A 41 -0.35 16.10 -11.68
N TYR A 42 -1.03 16.92 -12.47
CA TYR A 42 -0.52 18.24 -12.85
C TYR A 42 -0.29 19.16 -11.66
N ALA A 43 -1.24 19.20 -10.72
CA ALA A 43 -1.12 20.02 -9.52
C ALA A 43 0.07 19.57 -8.66
N ALA A 44 0.29 18.27 -8.52
CA ALA A 44 1.43 17.70 -7.79
C ALA A 44 2.79 18.08 -8.40
N ALA A 45 2.85 18.33 -9.70
CA ALA A 45 4.06 18.76 -10.41
C ALA A 45 4.38 20.26 -10.22
N GLN A 46 3.41 21.09 -9.84
CA GLN A 46 3.60 22.53 -9.72
C GLN A 46 4.52 22.88 -8.54
N GLY A 47 5.46 23.79 -8.78
CA GLY A 47 6.40 24.26 -7.75
C GLY A 47 7.46 23.23 -7.35
N GLN A 48 7.57 22.11 -8.07
CA GLN A 48 8.60 21.10 -7.80
C GLN A 48 9.99 21.57 -8.29
N PRO A 49 11.07 21.17 -7.60
CA PRO A 49 12.44 21.41 -8.05
C PRO A 49 12.69 20.91 -9.48
N ALA A 50 13.49 21.65 -10.26
CA ALA A 50 13.77 21.33 -11.66
C ALA A 50 14.37 19.92 -11.87
N TRP A 51 15.13 19.40 -10.89
CA TRP A 51 15.70 18.05 -10.97
C TRP A 51 14.66 16.92 -10.86
N LEU A 52 13.44 17.21 -10.38
CA LEU A 52 12.30 16.28 -10.37
C LEU A 52 11.41 16.40 -11.61
N ALA A 53 11.61 17.43 -12.45
CA ALA A 53 10.71 17.69 -13.59
C ALA A 53 10.61 16.49 -14.54
N TRP A 54 11.70 15.74 -14.74
CA TRP A 54 11.68 14.56 -15.59
C TRP A 54 10.71 13.49 -15.09
N LEU A 55 10.62 13.26 -13.77
CA LEU A 55 9.75 12.25 -13.17
C LEU A 55 8.27 12.58 -13.43
N PHE A 56 7.88 13.83 -13.13
CA PHE A 56 6.52 14.29 -13.34
C PHE A 56 6.16 14.34 -14.83
N HIS A 57 7.05 14.84 -15.69
CA HIS A 57 6.82 14.83 -17.15
C HIS A 57 6.67 13.41 -17.71
N SER A 58 7.46 12.44 -17.22
CA SER A 58 7.34 11.03 -17.62
C SER A 58 6.01 10.42 -17.15
N ALA A 59 5.58 10.69 -15.91
CA ALA A 59 4.29 10.21 -15.42
C ALA A 59 3.12 10.83 -16.20
N GLU A 60 3.16 12.15 -16.42
CA GLU A 60 2.14 12.91 -17.13
C GLU A 60 2.03 12.50 -18.60
N SER A 61 3.14 12.21 -19.29
CA SER A 61 3.11 11.77 -20.69
C SER A 61 2.43 10.41 -20.84
N VAL A 62 2.64 9.50 -19.89
CA VAL A 62 2.00 8.18 -19.86
C VAL A 62 0.52 8.29 -19.47
N ILE A 63 0.21 9.03 -18.39
CA ILE A 63 -1.16 9.14 -17.87
C ILE A 63 -2.09 9.85 -18.86
N ARG A 64 -1.58 10.83 -19.62
CA ARG A 64 -2.36 11.53 -20.64
C ARG A 64 -2.89 10.64 -21.76
N LEU A 65 -2.26 9.48 -22.03
CA LEU A 65 -2.71 8.57 -23.08
C LEU A 65 -4.14 8.07 -22.79
N ASP A 66 -4.42 7.74 -21.53
CA ASP A 66 -5.76 7.38 -21.06
C ASP A 66 -5.92 7.64 -19.55
N PRO A 67 -6.27 8.88 -19.13
CA PRO A 67 -6.42 9.21 -17.72
C PRO A 67 -7.49 8.38 -17.00
N ARG A 68 -8.52 7.93 -17.75
CA ARG A 68 -9.61 7.14 -17.20
C ARG A 68 -9.14 5.74 -16.86
N PHE A 69 -8.33 5.13 -17.73
CA PHE A 69 -7.69 3.85 -17.44
C PHE A 69 -6.87 3.92 -16.15
N PHE A 70 -6.01 4.93 -15.97
CA PHE A 70 -5.20 5.06 -14.75
C PHE A 70 -6.03 5.33 -13.49
N ALA A 71 -7.11 6.12 -13.60
CA ALA A 71 -8.03 6.33 -12.48
C ALA A 71 -8.73 5.04 -12.05
N ILE A 72 -9.23 4.25 -13.01
CA ILE A 72 -9.86 2.95 -12.74
C ILE A 72 -8.82 1.96 -12.20
N ALA A 73 -7.62 1.91 -12.79
CA ALA A 73 -6.54 1.06 -12.32
C ALA A 73 -6.17 1.36 -10.86
N THR A 74 -6.09 2.65 -10.50
CA THR A 74 -5.88 3.10 -9.11
C THR A 74 -6.99 2.58 -8.20
N ALA A 75 -8.26 2.77 -8.58
CA ALA A 75 -9.41 2.29 -7.80
C ALA A 75 -9.42 0.76 -7.63
N VAL A 76 -9.04 0.01 -8.67
CA VAL A 76 -8.93 -1.45 -8.63
C VAL A 76 -7.79 -1.89 -7.72
N VAL A 77 -6.61 -1.29 -7.85
CA VAL A 77 -5.46 -1.61 -6.97
C VAL A 77 -5.81 -1.35 -5.53
N GLU A 78 -6.41 -0.19 -5.23
CA GLU A 78 -6.82 0.11 -3.85
C GLU A 78 -7.89 -0.86 -3.33
N SER A 79 -8.85 -1.24 -4.16
CA SER A 79 -9.87 -2.24 -3.78
C SER A 79 -9.24 -3.60 -3.47
N LEU A 80 -8.29 -4.05 -4.28
CA LEU A 80 -7.56 -5.30 -4.07
C LEU A 80 -6.70 -5.25 -2.81
N THR A 81 -6.05 -4.11 -2.55
CA THR A 81 -5.27 -3.89 -1.33
C THR A 81 -6.16 -3.93 -0.08
N ALA A 82 -7.31 -3.26 -0.10
CA ALA A 82 -8.28 -3.32 1.00
C ALA A 82 -8.74 -4.76 1.27
N LEU A 83 -9.14 -5.49 0.22
CA LEU A 83 -9.55 -6.89 0.35
C LEU A 83 -8.41 -7.77 0.88
N GLY A 84 -7.19 -7.60 0.37
CA GLY A 84 -6.00 -8.32 0.84
C GLY A 84 -5.71 -8.09 2.33
N LEU A 85 -5.86 -6.85 2.80
CA LEU A 85 -5.70 -6.48 4.21
C LEU A 85 -6.82 -7.04 5.09
N LEU A 86 -8.07 -6.95 4.67
CA LEU A 86 -9.21 -7.46 5.44
C LEU A 86 -9.12 -8.98 5.59
N LEU A 87 -8.89 -9.68 4.48
CA LEU A 87 -8.86 -11.14 4.43
C LEU A 87 -7.53 -11.73 4.96
N GLY A 88 -6.45 -10.96 4.92
CA GLY A 88 -5.12 -11.49 5.19
C GLY A 88 -4.68 -12.50 4.14
N PHE A 89 -4.79 -12.10 2.88
CA PHE A 89 -4.44 -12.91 1.71
C PHE A 89 -3.12 -12.43 1.09
N ALA A 90 -2.22 -13.36 0.79
CA ALA A 90 -0.90 -13.12 0.22
C ALA A 90 -0.12 -12.03 0.98
N ARG A 91 -0.13 -12.05 2.32
CA ARG A 91 0.28 -10.92 3.17
C ARG A 91 1.66 -10.35 2.84
N ARG A 92 2.68 -11.20 2.68
CA ARG A 92 4.03 -10.73 2.31
C ARG A 92 4.01 -9.94 1.00
N ALA A 93 3.47 -10.51 -0.06
CA ALA A 93 3.39 -9.85 -1.35
C ALA A 93 2.50 -8.60 -1.29
N GLY A 94 1.36 -8.70 -0.60
CA GLY A 94 0.40 -7.61 -0.42
C GLY A 94 0.98 -6.41 0.33
N TYR A 95 1.79 -6.63 1.39
CA TYR A 95 2.43 -5.53 2.10
C TYR A 95 3.52 -4.85 1.28
N ILE A 96 4.33 -5.62 0.53
CA ILE A 96 5.35 -5.06 -0.35
C ILE A 96 4.69 -4.28 -1.49
N ALA A 97 3.67 -4.84 -2.12
CA ALA A 97 2.92 -4.18 -3.19
C ALA A 97 2.24 -2.90 -2.67
N GLY A 98 1.59 -2.97 -1.49
CA GLY A 98 0.98 -1.81 -0.85
C GLY A 98 1.99 -0.72 -0.50
N LEU A 99 3.17 -1.08 0.00
CA LEU A 99 4.26 -0.14 0.28
C LEU A 99 4.74 0.57 -0.99
N VAL A 100 5.04 -0.19 -2.06
CA VAL A 100 5.49 0.37 -3.34
C VAL A 100 4.42 1.27 -3.95
N PHE A 101 3.16 0.82 -3.93
CA PHE A 101 2.04 1.59 -4.45
C PHE A 101 1.84 2.90 -3.67
N SER A 102 1.93 2.85 -2.33
CA SER A 102 1.80 4.04 -1.49
C SER A 102 2.91 5.05 -1.76
N LEU A 103 4.15 4.59 -1.95
CA LEU A 103 5.28 5.46 -2.32
C LEU A 103 5.11 6.06 -3.73
N MET A 104 4.57 5.29 -4.67
CA MET A 104 4.28 5.78 -6.01
C MET A 104 3.21 6.88 -5.98
N VAL A 105 2.12 6.68 -5.23
CA VAL A 105 1.07 7.69 -5.05
C VAL A 105 1.64 8.94 -4.36
N TRP A 106 2.42 8.76 -3.29
CA TRP A 106 3.06 9.86 -2.58
C TRP A 106 3.97 10.69 -3.49
N ALA A 107 4.78 10.04 -4.31
CA ALA A 107 5.70 10.74 -5.22
C ALA A 107 4.96 11.43 -6.38
N LEU A 108 4.00 10.76 -7.03
CA LEU A 108 3.43 11.21 -8.30
C LEU A 108 2.13 12.00 -8.15
N ALA A 109 1.26 11.61 -7.23
CA ALA A 109 -0.07 12.21 -7.05
C ALA A 109 -0.10 13.21 -5.88
N GLU A 110 0.76 13.03 -4.87
CA GLU A 110 0.86 13.95 -3.73
C GLU A 110 2.09 14.86 -3.80
N GLY A 111 2.96 14.69 -4.81
CA GLY A 111 4.12 15.55 -5.01
C GLY A 111 5.09 15.57 -3.82
N PHE A 112 5.26 14.41 -3.15
CA PHE A 112 5.97 14.23 -1.89
C PHE A 112 5.33 14.94 -0.68
N GLY A 113 4.05 15.33 -0.75
CA GLY A 113 3.39 16.18 0.26
C GLY A 113 3.43 17.67 -0.08
N GLY A 114 3.94 18.03 -1.26
CA GLY A 114 4.05 19.41 -1.72
C GLY A 114 2.75 20.01 -2.29
N PRO A 115 2.78 21.29 -2.70
CA PRO A 115 3.97 22.13 -2.89
C PRO A 115 4.53 22.68 -1.57
N TYR A 116 5.85 22.52 -1.38
CA TYR A 116 6.59 22.97 -0.20
C TYR A 116 6.75 24.49 -0.17
N THR A 117 5.68 25.19 0.19
CA THR A 117 5.63 26.64 0.31
C THR A 117 5.69 27.07 1.78
N ALA A 118 5.94 28.35 2.04
CA ALA A 118 5.92 28.88 3.40
C ALA A 118 4.55 28.64 4.04
N GLY A 119 4.52 27.90 5.14
CA GLY A 119 3.27 27.50 5.83
C GLY A 119 2.72 26.14 5.41
N ALA A 120 3.35 25.41 4.49
CA ALA A 120 2.99 24.03 4.19
C ALA A 120 3.31 23.11 5.40
N THR A 121 2.32 22.33 5.83
CA THR A 121 2.45 21.39 6.96
C THR A 121 2.06 19.96 6.61
N ASP A 122 1.52 19.73 5.42
CA ASP A 122 1.13 18.39 4.97
C ASP A 122 2.35 17.65 4.41
N ILE A 123 2.51 16.39 4.81
CA ILE A 123 3.56 15.50 4.31
C ILE A 123 3.02 14.44 3.34
N GLY A 124 1.71 14.42 3.11
CA GLY A 124 1.02 13.44 2.28
C GLY A 124 0.56 12.19 3.04
N THR A 125 -0.53 11.59 2.59
CA THR A 125 -1.08 10.36 3.16
C THR A 125 -0.32 9.11 2.71
N GLY A 126 0.23 9.12 1.48
CA GLY A 126 0.90 7.96 0.91
C GLY A 126 2.15 7.53 1.70
N ILE A 127 2.93 8.47 2.24
CA ILE A 127 4.10 8.12 3.07
C ILE A 127 3.69 7.45 4.39
N ILE A 128 2.59 7.90 4.99
CA ILE A 128 2.05 7.30 6.23
C ILE A 128 1.63 5.86 5.94
N TYR A 129 0.94 5.63 4.82
CA TYR A 129 0.54 4.28 4.41
C TYR A 129 1.74 3.37 4.13
N ALA A 130 2.79 3.89 3.48
CA ALA A 130 4.03 3.14 3.25
C ALA A 130 4.68 2.70 4.58
N VAL A 131 4.74 3.59 5.58
CA VAL A 131 5.26 3.26 6.91
C VAL A 131 4.40 2.19 7.60
N VAL A 132 3.07 2.29 7.50
CA VAL A 132 2.16 1.28 8.09
C VAL A 132 2.36 -0.09 7.42
N PHE A 133 2.52 -0.16 6.09
CA PHE A 133 2.84 -1.43 5.41
C PHE A 133 4.20 -1.98 5.82
N ALA A 134 5.22 -1.13 5.94
CA ALA A 134 6.54 -1.56 6.43
C ALA A 134 6.46 -2.13 7.85
N ALA A 135 5.69 -1.47 8.73
CA ALA A 135 5.46 -1.91 10.10
C ALA A 135 4.70 -3.25 10.14
N LEU A 136 3.61 -3.39 9.38
CA LEU A 136 2.87 -4.66 9.28
C LEU A 136 3.75 -5.79 8.76
N TYR A 137 4.57 -5.53 7.75
CA TYR A 137 5.54 -6.50 7.22
C TYR A 137 6.56 -6.92 8.29
N GLY A 138 7.15 -5.96 9.01
CA GLY A 138 8.13 -6.24 10.07
C GLY A 138 7.51 -6.98 11.26
N LEU A 139 6.31 -6.59 11.69
CA LEU A 139 5.59 -7.20 12.80
C LEU A 139 5.16 -8.64 12.49
N ASP A 140 4.59 -8.88 11.30
CA ASP A 140 4.24 -10.24 10.89
C ASP A 140 5.49 -11.13 10.73
N ARG A 141 6.62 -10.57 10.28
CA ARG A 141 7.90 -11.29 10.22
C ARG A 141 8.43 -11.67 11.61
N ALA A 142 8.24 -10.82 12.61
CA ALA A 142 8.75 -11.03 13.96
C ALA A 142 7.91 -12.05 14.77
N VAL A 143 6.61 -12.15 14.49
CA VAL A 143 5.67 -13.02 15.24
C VAL A 143 5.48 -14.39 14.58
N GLY A 144 5.68 -14.50 13.27
CA GLY A 144 5.50 -15.74 12.51
C GLY A 144 4.06 -15.96 12.03
N PRO A 145 3.70 -17.19 11.61
CA PRO A 145 2.43 -17.48 10.96
C PRO A 145 1.23 -17.14 11.87
N SER A 146 0.34 -16.25 11.42
CA SER A 146 -0.85 -15.87 12.17
C SER A 146 -2.03 -16.76 11.79
N PRO A 147 -2.68 -17.45 12.73
CA PRO A 147 -3.84 -18.30 12.45
C PRO A 147 -5.08 -17.49 12.01
N TRP A 148 -5.05 -16.16 12.14
CA TRP A 148 -6.15 -15.25 11.81
C TRP A 148 -5.96 -14.60 10.43
N SER A 149 -5.69 -15.43 9.42
CA SER A 149 -5.49 -15.02 8.03
C SER A 149 -6.01 -16.10 7.07
N LEU A 150 -6.51 -15.69 5.88
CA LEU A 150 -6.82 -16.66 4.83
C LEU A 150 -5.58 -17.45 4.41
N ASP A 151 -4.40 -16.82 4.48
CA ASP A 151 -3.12 -17.49 4.23
C ASP A 151 -2.92 -18.74 5.10
N ALA A 152 -3.28 -18.69 6.39
CA ALA A 152 -3.18 -19.85 7.28
C ALA A 152 -4.14 -20.99 6.89
N VAL A 153 -5.29 -20.67 6.30
CA VAL A 153 -6.25 -21.67 5.81
C VAL A 153 -5.73 -22.30 4.51
N ILE A 154 -5.17 -21.49 3.62
CA ILE A 154 -4.65 -21.94 2.32
C ILE A 154 -3.38 -22.77 2.50
N ALA A 155 -2.45 -22.34 3.37
CA ALA A 155 -1.20 -23.05 3.64
C ALA A 155 -1.42 -24.48 4.16
N ARG A 156 -2.50 -24.73 4.92
CA ARG A 156 -2.90 -26.08 5.35
C ARG A 156 -3.19 -27.02 4.17
N ARG A 157 -3.66 -26.48 3.05
CA ARG A 157 -4.01 -27.27 1.84
C ARG A 157 -2.92 -27.22 0.79
N TRP A 158 -2.14 -26.13 0.71
CA TRP A 158 -1.07 -25.95 -0.26
C TRP A 158 0.17 -25.30 0.36
N ARG A 159 1.13 -26.14 0.76
CA ARG A 159 2.34 -25.74 1.47
C ARG A 159 3.28 -24.78 0.70
N ARG A 160 3.24 -24.76 -0.64
CA ARG A 160 3.99 -23.78 -1.45
C ARG A 160 3.45 -22.35 -1.35
N TRP A 161 2.23 -22.16 -0.84
CA TRP A 161 1.64 -20.83 -0.62
C TRP A 161 2.40 -20.02 0.44
N GLU A 162 3.16 -20.69 1.31
CA GLU A 162 3.99 -20.08 2.35
C GLU A 162 5.02 -19.09 1.76
N GLU A 163 5.55 -19.35 0.55
CA GLU A 163 6.54 -18.46 -0.09
C GLU A 163 5.99 -17.07 -0.41
N VAL A 164 4.71 -17.00 -0.81
CA VAL A 164 3.99 -15.78 -1.20
C VAL A 164 3.36 -15.08 0.00
N SER A 165 2.94 -15.85 1.01
CA SER A 165 2.17 -15.36 2.15
C SER A 165 3.01 -15.01 3.37
N GLU A 166 4.09 -15.75 3.63
CA GLU A 166 4.88 -15.60 4.85
C GLU A 166 6.07 -14.66 4.64
N PRO A 167 6.18 -13.57 5.41
CA PRO A 167 7.42 -12.84 5.58
C PRO A 167 8.40 -13.76 6.32
N SER A 168 9.17 -14.58 5.59
CA SER A 168 10.16 -15.50 6.18
C SER A 168 11.01 -14.80 7.24
N ALA A 169 10.80 -15.12 8.52
CA ALA A 169 11.91 -15.13 9.45
C ALA A 169 12.86 -16.22 8.95
N ALA A 170 14.14 -15.90 8.86
CA ALA A 170 15.14 -16.87 8.44
C ALA A 170 14.92 -18.18 9.21
N ARG A 171 14.97 -19.31 8.49
CA ARG A 171 15.29 -20.61 9.09
C ARG A 171 16.60 -20.42 9.85
N HIS A 172 16.54 -20.03 11.11
CA HIS A 172 17.69 -20.02 11.99
C HIS A 172 18.05 -21.48 12.23
N SER A 173 19.05 -21.94 11.48
CA SER A 173 20.03 -22.95 11.88
C SER A 173 19.48 -24.21 12.57
N GLU A 174 18.89 -25.12 11.80
CA GLU A 174 18.82 -26.55 12.14
C GLU A 174 19.91 -27.34 11.39
N GLN A 175 21.11 -26.76 11.30
CA GLN A 175 22.34 -27.43 10.89
C GLN A 175 23.51 -26.80 11.66
N ALA A 176 23.59 -27.14 12.95
CA ALA A 176 24.82 -27.07 13.74
C ALA A 176 24.87 -28.33 14.60
#